data_AF-A0A9J7X8H1-F1
#
_entry.id   AF-A0A9J7X8H1-F1
#
_cell.length_a   1.000
_cell.length_b   1.000
_cell.length_c   1.000
_cell.angle_alpha   90.00
_cell.angle_beta   90.00
_cell.angle_gamma   90.00
#
_symmetry.space_group_name_H-M   'P 1'
#
loop_
_entity.id
_entity.type
_entity.pdbx_description
1 polymer ?
#
loop_
_entity_poly.entity_id
_entity_poly.type
_entity_poly.pdbx_seq_one_letter_code
_entity_poly.pdbx_strand_id
1 'polypeptide(L)'
;MSFLFYLFRYPLYQLGNPQLRIFRPTFNLALVRPGKEQPPDTVQFRIPMEMTKFDVRNYLEKIYSVPVAAVRTRIQYYKNKKKNFIPYICEQL
;
A
#
# COMPACT_ATOMS: atom_id res chain seq x y z
N MET A 1 8.48 -19.05 14.46
CA MET A 1 8.20 -18.44 13.14
C MET A 1 6.81 -18.83 12.63
N SER A 2 5.74 -18.57 13.41
CA SER A 2 4.35 -18.81 12.97
C SER A 2 3.33 -17.83 13.57
N PHE A 3 3.77 -16.77 14.27
CA PHE A 3 2.87 -15.93 15.09
C PHE A 3 2.58 -14.52 14.55
N LEU A 4 3.24 -14.09 13.47
CA LEU A 4 3.07 -12.74 12.91
C LEU A 4 2.20 -12.67 11.66
N PHE A 5 1.74 -13.80 11.12
CA PHE A 5 0.89 -13.83 9.92
C PHE A 5 -0.63 -13.91 10.23
N TYR A 6 -1.02 -14.00 11.51
CA TYR A 6 -2.40 -14.30 11.94
C TYR A 6 -3.24 -13.08 12.37
N LEU A 7 -2.79 -11.85 12.12
CA LEU A 7 -3.43 -10.66 12.72
C LEU A 7 -4.41 -9.89 11.85
N PHE A 8 -4.55 -10.22 10.55
CA PHE A 8 -5.47 -9.49 9.65
C PHE A 8 -6.29 -10.44 8.76
N ARG A 9 -7.10 -11.31 9.37
CA ARG A 9 -8.12 -12.06 8.62
C ARG A 9 -9.42 -11.27 8.63
N TYR A 10 -9.82 -10.76 7.46
CA TYR A 10 -11.12 -10.11 7.31
C TYR A 10 -12.25 -11.11 7.58
N PRO A 11 -13.34 -10.70 8.25
CA PRO A 11 -14.48 -11.59 8.47
C PRO A 11 -15.12 -11.93 7.12
N LEU A 12 -15.56 -13.18 6.99
CA LEU A 12 -16.28 -13.62 5.79
C LEU A 12 -17.63 -12.90 5.71
N TYR A 13 -17.89 -12.28 4.57
CA TYR A 13 -19.19 -11.67 4.31
C TYR A 13 -20.22 -12.75 3.94
N GLN A 14 -21.38 -12.71 4.59
CA GLN A 14 -22.57 -13.51 4.24
C GLN A 14 -23.73 -12.54 3.95
N LEU A 15 -24.68 -12.98 3.14
CA LEU A 15 -25.85 -12.16 2.80
C LEU A 15 -26.63 -11.82 4.09
N GLY A 16 -26.88 -10.52 4.31
CA GLY A 16 -27.53 -10.03 5.53
C GLY A 16 -26.55 -9.59 6.63
N ASN A 17 -25.24 -9.86 6.48
CA ASN A 17 -24.25 -9.32 7.40
C ASN A 17 -24.15 -7.80 7.29
N PRO A 18 -23.83 -7.11 8.40
CA PRO A 18 -23.58 -5.68 8.38
C PRO A 18 -22.37 -5.34 7.51
N GLN A 19 -22.35 -4.10 7.03
CA GLN A 19 -21.21 -3.55 6.28
C GLN A 19 -19.93 -3.63 7.13
N LEU A 20 -18.84 -4.14 6.53
CA LEU A 20 -17.52 -4.17 7.16
C LEU A 20 -17.02 -2.74 7.44
N ARG A 21 -16.61 -2.48 8.69
CA ARG A 21 -16.06 -1.19 9.14
C ARG A 21 -14.70 -1.39 9.76
N ILE A 22 -13.75 -0.56 9.33
CA ILE A 22 -12.36 -0.58 9.82
C ILE A 22 -12.14 0.73 10.57
N PHE A 23 -12.00 0.66 11.89
CA PHE A 23 -11.81 1.84 12.73
C PHE A 23 -10.34 2.25 12.86
N ARG A 24 -9.42 1.29 12.75
CA ARG A 24 -7.98 1.50 12.90
C ARG A 24 -7.22 0.80 11.78
N PRO A 25 -7.12 1.41 10.60
CA PRO A 25 -6.35 0.83 9.50
C PRO A 25 -4.86 0.80 9.87
N THR A 26 -4.18 -0.30 9.56
CA THR A 26 -2.72 -0.48 9.72
C THR A 26 -1.92 -0.06 8.49
N PHE A 27 -2.61 0.42 7.44
CA PHE A 27 -1.98 0.76 6.17
C PHE A 27 -1.30 2.12 6.21
N ASN A 28 -0.12 2.18 5.60
CA ASN A 28 0.65 3.41 5.43
C ASN A 28 0.75 3.78 3.95
N LEU A 29 0.46 5.03 3.62
CA LEU A 29 0.56 5.60 2.27
C LEU A 29 1.70 6.60 2.26
N ALA A 30 2.60 6.50 1.28
CA ALA A 30 3.68 7.47 1.10
C ALA A 30 3.46 8.29 -0.16
N LEU A 31 3.42 9.62 -0.01
CA LEU A 31 3.41 10.56 -1.13
C LEU A 31 4.79 10.56 -1.80
N VAL A 32 4.85 10.36 -3.12
CA VAL A 32 6.12 10.30 -3.85
C VAL A 32 6.13 11.31 -4.98
N ARG A 33 7.27 11.98 -5.14
CA ARG A 33 7.49 12.89 -6.28
C ARG A 33 7.38 12.10 -7.59
N PRO A 34 6.57 12.54 -8.55
CA PRO A 34 6.46 11.89 -9.85
C PRO A 34 7.81 11.98 -10.59
N GLY A 35 8.24 10.87 -11.19
CA GLY A 35 9.49 10.82 -11.96
C GLY A 35 9.39 11.34 -13.40
N LYS A 36 8.18 11.62 -13.86
CA LYS A 36 7.87 12.25 -15.16
C LYS A 36 6.91 13.40 -14.91
N GLU A 37 6.89 14.36 -15.81
CA GLU A 37 5.89 15.43 -15.79
C GLU A 37 4.48 14.80 -15.81
N GLN A 38 3.66 15.23 -14.87
CA GLN A 38 2.27 14.85 -14.74
C GLN A 38 1.43 16.12 -14.68
N PRO A 39 0.15 16.06 -15.06
CA PRO A 39 -0.77 17.16 -14.84
C PRO A 39 -0.79 17.57 -13.36
N PRO A 40 -1.04 18.85 -13.05
CA PRO A 40 -1.04 19.36 -11.66
C PRO A 40 -2.05 18.63 -10.76
N ASP A 41 -3.11 18.08 -11.34
CA ASP A 41 -4.17 17.37 -10.62
C ASP A 41 -3.81 15.92 -10.29
N THR A 42 -2.67 15.42 -10.79
CA THR A 42 -2.27 14.02 -10.65
C THR A 42 -1.19 13.86 -9.58
N VAL A 43 -1.55 13.12 -8.52
CA VAL A 43 -0.66 12.81 -7.41
C VAL A 43 -0.26 11.33 -7.43
N GLN A 44 1.00 11.04 -7.08
CA GLN A 44 1.52 9.67 -7.01
C GLN A 44 1.75 9.23 -5.56
N PHE A 45 1.24 8.04 -5.24
CA PHE A 45 1.42 7.40 -3.94
C PHE A 45 2.07 6.03 -4.09
N ARG A 46 2.89 5.66 -3.10
CA ARG A 46 3.28 4.27 -2.85
C ARG A 46 2.38 3.69 -1.78
N ILE A 47 1.77 2.56 -2.11
CA ILE A 47 0.78 1.88 -1.28
C ILE A 47 1.20 0.43 -1.07
N PRO A 48 0.84 -0.21 0.05
CA PRO A 48 1.10 -1.63 0.26
C PRO A 48 0.25 -2.48 -0.70
N MET A 49 0.70 -3.72 -0.93
CA MET A 49 0.07 -4.65 -1.87
C MET A 49 -1.34 -5.11 -1.44
N GLU A 50 -1.65 -5.00 -0.16
CA GLU A 50 -2.92 -5.43 0.45
C GLU A 50 -4.08 -4.47 0.15
N MET A 51 -3.77 -3.22 -0.22
CA MET A 51 -4.78 -2.18 -0.43
C MET A 51 -5.35 -2.19 -1.85
N THR A 52 -6.66 -2.00 -1.96
CA THR A 52 -7.34 -1.83 -3.25
C THR A 52 -7.52 -0.35 -3.61
N LYS A 53 -7.91 -0.08 -4.86
CA LYS A 53 -8.23 1.28 -5.33
C LYS A 53 -9.36 1.95 -4.53
N PHE A 54 -10.30 1.15 -4.02
CA PHE A 54 -11.43 1.64 -3.23
C PHE A 54 -10.98 2.01 -1.81
N ASP A 55 -10.07 1.23 -1.23
CA ASP A 55 -9.51 1.54 0.09
C ASP A 55 -8.71 2.83 0.06
N VAL A 56 -7.89 3.05 -0.98
CA VAL A 56 -7.14 4.30 -1.15
C VAL A 56 -8.08 5.50 -1.26
N ARG A 57 -9.15 5.39 -2.07
CA ARG A 57 -10.15 6.46 -2.20
C ARG A 57 -10.79 6.78 -0.85
N ASN A 58 -11.29 5.76 -0.15
CA ASN A 58 -11.91 5.93 1.16
C ASN A 58 -10.93 6.50 2.18
N TYR A 59 -9.66 6.09 2.15
CA TYR A 59 -8.64 6.59 3.06
C TYR A 59 -8.41 8.09 2.86
N LEU A 60 -8.24 8.54 1.61
CA LEU A 60 -8.02 9.96 1.29
C LEU A 60 -9.26 10.81 1.58
N GLU A 61 -10.45 10.32 1.24
CA GLU A 61 -11.70 11.06 1.46
C GLU A 61 -12.09 11.11 2.95
N LYS A 62 -11.88 10.04 3.73
CA LYS A 62 -12.35 9.96 5.12
C LYS A 62 -11.34 10.50 6.14
N ILE A 63 -10.04 10.28 5.94
CA ILE A 63 -9.01 10.72 6.90
C ILE A 63 -8.50 12.12 6.52
N TYR A 64 -8.24 12.36 5.24
CA TYR A 64 -7.66 13.63 4.78
C TYR A 64 -8.67 14.60 4.15
N SER A 65 -9.94 14.22 4.01
CA SER A 65 -10.99 15.05 3.40
C SER A 65 -10.66 15.55 1.99
N VAL A 66 -9.86 14.79 1.24
CA VAL A 66 -9.46 15.15 -0.13
C VAL A 66 -10.47 14.57 -1.12
N PRO A 67 -11.09 15.38 -2.00
CA PRO A 67 -11.98 14.87 -3.03
C PRO A 67 -11.17 14.13 -4.11
N VAL A 68 -11.46 12.84 -4.33
CA VAL A 68 -10.74 12.02 -5.30
C VAL A 68 -11.63 11.68 -6.49
N ALA A 69 -11.24 12.14 -7.68
CA ALA A 69 -11.98 11.86 -8.92
C ALA A 69 -11.76 10.42 -9.41
N ALA A 70 -10.50 9.99 -9.54
CA ALA A 70 -10.16 8.67 -10.04
C ALA A 70 -8.86 8.14 -9.42
N VAL A 71 -8.83 6.83 -9.11
CA VAL A 71 -7.65 6.12 -8.60
C VAL A 71 -7.22 5.06 -9.59
N ARG A 72 -5.95 5.09 -10.00
CA ARG A 72 -5.31 4.07 -10.85
C ARG A 72 -4.13 3.47 -10.12
N THR A 73 -4.15 2.16 -9.89
CA THR A 73 -3.07 1.42 -9.24
C THR A 73 -2.34 0.53 -10.25
N ARG A 74 -1.04 0.37 -10.06
CA ARG A 74 -0.20 -0.57 -10.81
C ARG A 74 0.80 -1.21 -9.87
N ILE A 75 1.10 -2.48 -10.09
CA ILE A 75 2.14 -3.18 -9.32
C ILE A 75 3.49 -2.86 -9.96
N GLN A 76 4.40 -2.30 -9.17
CA GLN A 76 5.77 -2.06 -9.61
C GLN A 76 6.64 -3.25 -9.22
N TYR A 77 7.17 -3.96 -10.21
CA TYR A 77 8.15 -5.01 -9.97
C TYR A 77 9.54 -4.41 -9.71
N TYR A 78 10.18 -4.85 -8.64
CA TYR A 78 11.58 -4.55 -8.39
C TYR A 78 12.46 -5.47 -9.23
N LYS A 79 13.50 -4.92 -9.89
CA LYS A 79 14.49 -5.74 -10.59
C LYS A 79 15.36 -6.46 -9.56
N ASN A 80 15.22 -7.78 -9.45
CA ASN A 80 16.08 -8.60 -8.60
C ASN A 80 17.47 -8.77 -9.25
N LYS A 81 18.26 -7.70 -9.33
CA LYS A 81 19.68 -7.82 -9.64
C LYS A 81 20.40 -8.25 -8.36
N LYS A 82 20.43 -9.57 -8.10
CA LYS A 82 21.41 -10.14 -7.18
C LYS A 82 22.79 -9.76 -7.70
N LYS A 83 23.58 -9.04 -6.89
CA LYS A 83 25.00 -8.81 -7.20
C LYS A 83 25.77 -10.11 -6.98
N ASN A 84 26.78 -10.25 -7.83
CA ASN A 84 27.75 -11.31 -7.91
C ASN A 84 28.32 -11.72 -6.54
N PHE A 85 28.45 -13.03 -6.37
CA PHE A 85 29.36 -13.80 -5.54
C PHE A 85 30.56 -13.01 -4.95
N ILE A 86 30.55 -12.74 -3.63
CA ILE A 86 31.70 -12.96 -2.72
C ILE A 86 31.13 -13.27 -1.31
N PRO A 87 31.41 -14.45 -0.72
CA PRO A 87 31.21 -14.71 0.70
C PRO A 87 32.44 -14.22 1.49
N TYR A 88 32.20 -13.62 2.65
CA TYR A 88 33.18 -13.12 3.64
C TYR A 88 33.82 -11.74 3.38
N ILE A 89 34.02 -10.99 4.48
CA ILE A 89 34.66 -9.64 4.68
C ILE A 89 33.62 -8.48 4.79
N CYS A 90 33.22 -8.08 6.01
CA CYS A 90 33.74 -6.95 6.85
C CYS A 90 32.97 -5.64 6.53
N GLU A 91 32.45 -4.78 7.41
CA GLU A 91 32.72 -4.29 8.78
C GLU A 91 31.33 -3.84 9.34
N GLN A 92 30.87 -4.05 10.57
CA GLN A 92 31.46 -3.68 11.86
C GLN A 92 32.35 -2.44 11.80
N LEU A 93 31.75 -1.30 11.47
CA LEU A 93 31.96 -0.02 12.14
C LEU A 93 30.60 0.68 12.28
#